data_AF-A0AAN6BKP6-F1
#
_entry.id   AF-A0AAN6BKP6-F1
#
_cell.length_a   1.000
_cell.length_b   1.000
_cell.length_c   1.000
_cell.angle_alpha   90.00
_cell.angle_beta   90.00
_cell.angle_gamma   90.00
#
_symmetry.space_group_name_H-M   'P 1'
#
loop_
_entity.id
_entity.type
_entity.pdbx_description
1 polymer ?
#
loop_
_entity_poly.entity_id
_entity_poly.type
_entity_poly.pdbx_seq_one_letter_code
_entity_poly.pdbx_strand_id
1 'polypeptide(L)'
;MNPFRAPSRLDGAWHKIGLASAFPDLDIDYDGRRITAKCKAFRIPNSNPNGSQEAGCPVEADIDLPGDLKDQVLVFKYKGKFHAIDHQCPHSSFPLSQGSLFDIEDFGVVLSAGITCPKHGWSFDLFSGQSDRGNYKLKVWEVQLRDPPASTDGASGDTDKEVWFIPKAMREFSTEKDAPPLYYLVESNICPDKREGFRIELQDGETFDSDFIDASKEQCQNWALDKWYQAKVKFIEPNVIAIADERSARDGTLLMSFYYPEVSPDEPTFEFDGWGPLPPRANAWYDFRIDHRAADEFHGSLMWASRESAYPIYFGCPEKFTDETGIFDVFKAVKCMNGEDSEADE
;
A
#
# COMPACT_ATOMS: atom_id res chain seq x y z
N MET A 1 11.24 -29.17 -22.81
CA MET A 1 10.68 -28.01 -23.55
C MET A 1 9.18 -28.03 -23.35
N ASN A 2 8.62 -27.06 -22.61
CA ASN A 2 7.19 -27.01 -22.29
C ASN A 2 6.53 -25.90 -23.12
N PRO A 3 5.53 -26.19 -23.98
CA PRO A 3 4.96 -25.25 -24.94
C PRO A 3 3.84 -24.34 -24.37
N PHE A 4 3.73 -24.21 -23.04
CA PHE A 4 2.66 -23.44 -22.38
C PHE A 4 3.19 -22.34 -21.45
N ARG A 5 4.35 -21.74 -21.76
CA ARG A 5 4.73 -20.49 -21.10
C ARG A 5 3.96 -19.36 -21.77
N ALA A 6 2.79 -19.04 -21.24
CA ALA A 6 2.14 -17.78 -21.54
C ALA A 6 3.14 -16.64 -21.29
N PRO A 7 3.21 -15.59 -22.13
CA PRO A 7 4.01 -14.42 -21.83
C PRO A 7 3.64 -13.92 -20.43
N SER A 8 4.65 -13.56 -19.63
CA SER A 8 4.48 -13.10 -18.26
C SER A 8 3.37 -12.05 -18.19
N ARG A 9 2.32 -12.29 -17.40
CA ARG A 9 1.13 -11.45 -17.23
C ARG A 9 1.43 -9.97 -16.85
N LEU A 10 2.68 -9.60 -16.59
CA LEU A 10 3.10 -8.30 -16.07
C LEU A 10 3.18 -7.18 -17.10
N ASP A 11 3.37 -7.45 -18.40
CA ASP A 11 3.29 -6.36 -19.41
C ASP A 11 1.88 -5.78 -19.52
N GLY A 12 0.86 -6.47 -19.00
CA GLY A 12 -0.52 -5.97 -18.92
C GLY A 12 -0.82 -5.07 -17.72
N ALA A 13 0.05 -5.04 -16.69
CA ALA A 13 -0.15 -4.24 -15.48
C ALA A 13 0.55 -2.87 -15.55
N TRP A 14 1.58 -2.75 -16.38
CA TRP A 14 2.26 -1.48 -16.63
C TRP A 14 1.50 -0.68 -17.68
N HIS A 15 1.34 0.61 -17.40
CA HIS A 15 0.65 1.54 -18.27
C HIS A 15 1.64 2.43 -19.02
N LYS A 16 1.75 2.23 -20.34
CA LYS A 16 2.48 3.14 -21.22
C LYS A 16 1.68 4.41 -21.44
N ILE A 17 2.32 5.56 -21.24
CA ILE A 17 1.68 6.88 -21.39
C ILE A 17 2.29 7.78 -22.44
N GLY A 18 3.43 7.39 -23.01
CA GLY A 18 4.08 8.14 -24.08
C GLY A 18 5.59 8.01 -24.07
N LEU A 19 6.25 8.86 -24.84
CA LEU A 19 7.70 8.96 -24.88
C LEU A 19 8.20 10.00 -23.87
N ALA A 20 9.42 9.84 -23.38
CA ALA A 20 10.00 10.71 -22.37
C ALA A 20 10.14 12.16 -22.87
N SER A 21 10.40 12.37 -24.16
CA SER A 21 10.42 13.72 -24.77
C SER A 21 9.10 14.47 -24.71
N ALA A 22 7.97 13.78 -24.53
CA ALA A 22 6.65 14.41 -24.39
C ALA A 22 6.42 15.04 -23.00
N PHE A 23 7.35 14.82 -22.05
CA PHE A 23 7.31 15.36 -20.70
C PHE A 23 8.47 16.32 -20.49
N PRO A 24 8.25 17.64 -20.64
CA PRO A 24 9.30 18.62 -20.43
C PRO A 24 9.74 18.61 -18.96
N ASP A 25 11.03 18.86 -18.75
CA ASP A 25 11.60 18.92 -17.41
C ASP A 25 11.22 20.24 -16.73
N LEU A 26 10.67 20.16 -15.53
CA LEU A 26 10.17 21.32 -14.78
C LEU A 26 11.23 21.96 -13.88
N ASP A 27 12.50 21.94 -14.30
CA ASP A 27 13.60 22.55 -13.57
C ASP A 27 13.52 24.08 -13.65
N ILE A 28 12.84 24.69 -12.67
CA ILE A 28 12.92 26.09 -12.19
C ILE A 28 13.23 27.15 -13.26
N ASP A 29 12.54 27.13 -14.41
CA ASP A 29 12.49 28.31 -15.26
C ASP A 29 11.61 29.36 -14.57
N TYR A 30 12.29 30.43 -14.16
CA TYR A 30 11.89 31.62 -13.40
C TYR A 30 10.49 32.20 -13.73
N ASP A 31 9.41 31.55 -13.27
CA ASP A 31 8.14 32.24 -12.93
C ASP A 31 7.31 31.47 -11.88
N GLY A 32 7.98 30.92 -10.88
CA GLY A 32 7.33 30.48 -9.64
C GLY A 32 6.52 29.18 -9.75
N ARG A 33 7.21 28.05 -9.60
CA ARG A 33 6.72 26.82 -8.94
C ARG A 33 5.24 26.48 -9.21
N ARG A 34 4.79 26.47 -10.46
CA ARG A 34 3.47 25.91 -10.79
C ARG A 34 3.69 24.73 -11.71
N ILE A 35 3.05 23.62 -11.40
CA ILE A 35 2.82 22.60 -12.41
C ILE A 35 2.03 23.28 -13.53
N THR A 36 2.74 23.61 -14.61
CA THR A 36 2.14 24.30 -15.77
C THR A 36 1.36 23.28 -16.61
N ALA A 37 0.61 23.73 -17.63
CA ALA A 37 -0.09 22.92 -18.65
C ALA A 37 0.81 21.94 -19.46
N LYS A 38 2.04 21.72 -18.99
CA LYS A 38 3.04 20.82 -19.54
C LYS A 38 3.08 19.46 -18.84
N CYS A 39 2.38 19.31 -17.71
CA CYS A 39 2.15 17.99 -17.11
C CYS A 39 1.04 17.26 -17.85
N LYS A 40 0.93 15.96 -17.60
CA LYS A 40 -0.15 15.14 -18.16
C LYS A 40 -0.88 14.42 -17.05
N ALA A 41 -2.20 14.44 -17.11
CA ALA A 41 -3.04 13.64 -16.22
C ALA A 41 -3.58 12.46 -17.03
N PHE A 42 -3.73 11.31 -16.39
CA PHE A 42 -4.27 10.11 -17.01
C PHE A 42 -5.31 9.49 -16.10
N ARG A 43 -6.49 9.17 -16.63
CA ARG A 43 -7.48 8.39 -15.90
C ARG A 43 -7.16 6.91 -16.03
N ILE A 44 -7.00 6.23 -14.89
CA ILE A 44 -6.85 4.78 -14.87
C ILE A 44 -8.23 4.16 -15.08
N PRO A 45 -8.41 3.28 -16.07
CA PRO A 45 -9.67 2.57 -16.23
C PRO A 45 -9.88 1.62 -15.05
N ASN A 46 -10.99 1.80 -14.33
CA ASN A 46 -11.39 0.86 -13.29
C ASN A 46 -11.80 -0.47 -13.91
N SER A 47 -11.26 -1.56 -13.38
CA SER A 47 -11.80 -2.91 -13.57
C SER A 47 -13.20 -2.93 -12.95
N ASN A 48 -14.25 -2.72 -13.75
CA ASN A 48 -15.61 -2.91 -13.25
C ASN A 48 -15.83 -4.41 -12.93
N PRO A 49 -16.34 -4.79 -11.75
CA PRO A 49 -16.57 -6.20 -11.39
C PRO A 49 -17.65 -6.91 -12.22
N ASN A 50 -18.42 -6.18 -13.05
CA ASN A 50 -19.54 -6.72 -13.82
C ASN A 50 -19.41 -6.56 -15.35
N GLY A 51 -18.21 -6.34 -15.89
CA GLY A 51 -18.02 -6.24 -17.34
C GLY A 51 -16.70 -6.86 -17.78
N SER A 52 -16.76 -7.79 -18.71
CA SER A 52 -15.60 -8.34 -19.42
C SER A 52 -14.97 -7.28 -20.33
N GLN A 53 -14.32 -6.28 -19.73
CA GLN A 53 -13.46 -5.34 -20.45
C GLN A 53 -12.02 -5.56 -20.01
N GLU A 54 -11.17 -5.81 -21.00
CA GLU A 54 -9.71 -5.78 -20.85
C GLU A 54 -9.28 -4.49 -20.15
N ALA A 55 -8.27 -4.57 -19.29
CA ALA A 55 -7.66 -3.40 -18.65
C ALA A 55 -7.26 -2.39 -19.75
N GLY A 56 -8.04 -1.32 -19.90
CA GLY A 56 -7.82 -0.34 -20.97
C GLY A 56 -6.51 0.41 -20.78
N CYS A 57 -5.97 0.97 -21.87
CA CYS A 57 -4.89 1.95 -21.75
C CYS A 57 -5.39 3.19 -20.99
N PRO A 58 -4.55 3.83 -20.15
CA PRO A 58 -4.93 5.08 -19.52
C PRO A 58 -5.30 6.14 -20.55
N VAL A 59 -6.34 6.90 -20.25
CA VAL A 59 -6.82 7.98 -21.13
C VAL A 59 -6.31 9.30 -20.58
N GLU A 60 -5.60 10.09 -21.41
CA GLU A 60 -5.13 11.42 -21.04
C GLU A 60 -6.34 12.31 -20.66
N ALA A 61 -6.28 12.92 -19.48
CA ALA A 61 -7.30 13.79 -18.94
C ALA A 61 -6.89 15.26 -19.10
N ASP A 62 -7.87 16.12 -19.31
CA ASP A 62 -7.65 17.57 -19.43
C ASP A 62 -7.31 18.15 -18.05
N ILE A 63 -6.10 18.72 -17.93
CA ILE A 63 -5.59 19.35 -16.71
C ILE A 63 -6.18 20.75 -16.50
N ASP A 64 -6.52 21.47 -17.57
CA ASP A 64 -7.03 22.84 -17.50
C ASP A 64 -8.51 22.88 -17.10
N LEU A 65 -9.24 21.82 -17.45
CA LEU A 65 -10.63 21.58 -17.05
C LEU A 65 -10.73 20.25 -16.28
N PRO A 66 -10.10 20.15 -15.09
CA PRO A 66 -10.15 18.94 -14.31
C PRO A 66 -11.59 18.76 -13.84
N GLY A 67 -12.34 17.91 -14.53
CA GLY A 67 -13.68 17.50 -14.14
C GLY A 67 -13.62 16.64 -12.89
N ASP A 68 -14.10 15.40 -12.97
CA ASP A 68 -13.91 14.45 -11.88
C ASP A 68 -12.44 14.00 -11.81
N LEU A 69 -11.75 14.36 -10.73
CA LEU A 69 -10.35 13.99 -10.44
C LEU A 69 -10.19 12.55 -9.97
N LYS A 70 -11.29 11.85 -9.70
CA LYS A 70 -11.24 10.46 -9.25
C LYS A 70 -10.48 9.58 -10.24
N ASP A 71 -9.60 8.75 -9.69
CA ASP A 71 -8.75 7.81 -10.42
C ASP A 71 -7.83 8.46 -11.47
N GLN A 72 -7.54 9.77 -11.34
CA GLN A 72 -6.57 10.47 -12.18
C GLN A 72 -5.17 10.44 -11.57
N VAL A 73 -4.18 10.06 -12.38
CA VAL A 73 -2.76 10.12 -12.07
C VAL A 73 -2.15 11.31 -12.78
N LEU A 74 -1.50 12.20 -12.03
CA LEU A 74 -0.70 13.29 -12.56
C LEU A 74 0.74 12.81 -12.76
N VAL A 75 1.23 12.89 -14.00
CA VAL A 75 2.59 12.46 -14.38
C VAL A 75 3.38 13.63 -14.94
N PHE A 76 4.59 13.80 -14.43
CA PHE A 76 5.48 14.90 -14.79
C PHE A 76 6.95 14.57 -14.57
N LYS A 77 7.81 15.37 -15.18
CA LYS A 77 9.26 15.29 -15.02
C LYS A 77 9.76 16.49 -14.22
N TYR A 78 10.48 16.25 -13.14
CA TYR A 78 11.07 17.29 -12.29
C TYR A 78 12.54 16.96 -12.02
N LYS A 79 13.43 17.87 -12.39
CA LYS A 79 14.88 17.75 -12.23
C LYS A 79 15.43 16.41 -12.73
N GLY A 80 15.05 16.05 -13.95
CA GLY A 80 15.49 14.82 -14.60
C GLY A 80 14.69 13.57 -14.22
N LYS A 81 13.89 13.61 -13.15
CA LYS A 81 13.19 12.43 -12.60
C LYS A 81 11.70 12.47 -12.93
N PHE A 82 11.15 11.31 -13.27
CA PHE A 82 9.72 11.18 -13.50
C PHE A 82 8.98 10.87 -12.20
N HIS A 83 7.83 11.50 -12.03
CA HIS A 83 6.94 11.34 -10.90
C HIS A 83 5.53 11.07 -11.39
N ALA A 84 4.84 10.14 -10.74
CA ALA A 84 3.45 9.83 -10.96
C ALA A 84 2.73 9.80 -9.60
N ILE A 85 1.77 10.69 -9.42
CA ILE A 85 1.08 10.91 -8.15
C ILE A 85 -0.43 11.00 -8.37
N ASP A 86 -1.20 10.90 -7.29
CA ASP A 86 -2.63 11.16 -7.37
C ASP A 86 -2.84 12.61 -7.78
N HIS A 87 -3.73 12.84 -8.74
CA HIS A 87 -4.09 14.21 -9.11
C HIS A 87 -4.93 14.86 -8.01
N GLN A 88 -5.59 14.05 -7.17
CA GLN A 88 -6.43 14.50 -6.08
C GLN A 88 -5.62 14.68 -4.79
N CYS A 89 -5.60 15.89 -4.23
CA CYS A 89 -5.03 16.11 -2.90
C CYS A 89 -5.83 15.32 -1.83
N PRO A 90 -5.17 14.47 -1.01
CA PRO A 90 -5.85 13.59 -0.06
C PRO A 90 -6.59 14.33 1.07
N HIS A 91 -6.36 15.64 1.24
CA HIS A 91 -7.04 16.45 2.24
C HIS A 91 -8.49 16.80 1.83
N SER A 92 -8.67 17.36 0.63
CA SER A 92 -9.98 17.90 0.22
C SER A 92 -10.14 17.97 -1.29
N SER A 93 -9.52 17.01 -1.95
CA SER A 93 -9.66 16.71 -3.37
C SER A 93 -9.29 17.84 -4.34
N PHE A 94 -8.46 18.77 -3.92
CA PHE A 94 -8.00 19.87 -4.79
C PHE A 94 -7.00 19.35 -5.85
N PRO A 95 -7.05 19.83 -7.11
CA PRO A 95 -6.16 19.38 -8.16
C PRO A 95 -4.69 19.74 -7.87
N LEU A 96 -3.85 18.72 -7.74
CA LEU A 96 -2.41 18.88 -7.53
C LEU A 96 -1.68 19.39 -8.78
N SER A 97 -2.29 19.35 -9.97
CA SER A 97 -1.76 20.06 -11.15
C SER A 97 -1.67 21.57 -10.96
N GLN A 98 -2.34 22.15 -9.96
CA GLN A 98 -2.19 23.57 -9.63
C GLN A 98 -1.18 23.81 -8.50
N GLY A 99 -0.51 22.75 -8.06
CA GLY A 99 0.45 22.77 -6.97
C GLY A 99 1.82 23.31 -7.35
N SER A 100 2.65 23.43 -6.31
CA SER A 100 3.99 23.98 -6.39
C SER A 100 5.06 22.97 -6.03
N LEU A 101 5.98 22.72 -6.97
CA LEU A 101 7.13 21.83 -6.76
C LEU A 101 8.23 22.54 -5.95
N PHE A 102 8.91 21.77 -5.11
CA PHE A 102 10.05 22.23 -4.32
C PHE A 102 10.99 21.07 -3.99
N ASP A 103 12.23 21.39 -3.63
CA ASP A 103 13.18 20.39 -3.11
C ASP A 103 13.01 20.26 -1.60
N ILE A 104 12.99 19.02 -1.11
CA ILE A 104 13.08 18.74 0.32
C ILE A 104 14.57 18.67 0.64
N GLU A 105 15.06 19.66 1.35
CA GLU A 105 16.48 19.81 1.68
C GLU A 105 16.68 19.79 3.20
N ASP A 106 17.82 19.25 3.63
CA ASP A 106 18.34 19.40 4.99
C ASP A 106 19.82 19.78 4.93
N PHE A 107 20.21 20.83 5.65
CA PHE A 107 21.57 21.39 5.65
C PHE A 107 22.22 21.56 4.25
N GLY A 108 21.43 21.95 3.24
CA GLY A 108 21.92 22.18 1.87
C GLY A 108 22.13 20.90 1.04
N VAL A 109 21.65 19.76 1.54
CA VAL A 109 21.58 18.49 0.79
C VAL A 109 20.13 18.25 0.39
N VAL A 110 19.89 18.09 -0.92
CA VAL A 110 18.58 17.70 -1.46
C VAL A 110 18.34 16.24 -1.12
N LEU A 111 17.43 16.00 -0.17
CA LEU A 111 17.04 14.67 0.28
C LEU A 111 15.94 14.09 -0.61
N SER A 112 15.02 14.94 -1.07
CA SER A 112 13.85 14.53 -1.84
C SER A 112 13.24 15.70 -2.63
N ALA A 113 12.07 15.48 -3.23
CA ALA A 113 11.28 16.50 -3.92
C ALA A 113 9.84 16.44 -3.41
N GLY A 114 9.19 17.60 -3.32
CA GLY A 114 7.84 17.73 -2.78
C GLY A 114 6.92 18.55 -3.67
N ILE A 115 5.63 18.42 -3.40
CA ILE A 115 4.57 19.25 -3.99
C ILE A 115 3.69 19.85 -2.91
N THR A 116 3.44 21.16 -2.99
CA THR A 116 2.52 21.89 -2.11
C THR A 116 1.18 22.10 -2.79
N CYS A 117 0.10 21.67 -2.15
CA CYS A 117 -1.27 21.93 -2.55
C CYS A 117 -1.62 23.42 -2.30
N PRO A 118 -2.14 24.16 -3.29
CA PRO A 118 -2.33 25.61 -3.15
C PRO A 118 -3.57 25.96 -2.30
N LYS A 119 -4.47 25.00 -2.03
CA LYS A 119 -5.69 25.25 -1.27
C LYS A 119 -5.43 25.51 0.21
N HIS A 120 -4.65 24.64 0.85
CA HIS A 120 -4.37 24.70 2.29
C HIS A 120 -2.87 24.65 2.62
N GLY A 121 -1.99 24.64 1.61
CA GLY A 121 -0.54 24.67 1.80
C GLY A 121 0.08 23.34 2.28
N TRP A 122 -0.67 22.25 2.25
CA TRP A 122 -0.14 20.93 2.65
C TRP A 122 0.82 20.42 1.59
N SER A 123 1.91 19.85 2.05
CA SER A 123 3.00 19.39 1.20
C SER A 123 3.17 17.89 1.31
N PHE A 124 3.54 17.28 0.18
CA PHE A 124 3.71 15.84 0.07
C PHE A 124 5.02 15.53 -0.62
N ASP A 125 5.75 14.57 -0.06
CA ASP A 125 6.95 14.02 -0.67
C ASP A 125 6.60 13.18 -1.93
N LEU A 126 7.27 13.43 -3.05
CA LEU A 126 6.94 12.84 -4.35
C LEU A 126 7.40 11.40 -4.55
N PHE A 127 8.14 10.82 -3.60
CA PHE A 127 8.66 9.45 -3.68
C PHE A 127 7.96 8.51 -2.70
N SER A 128 7.67 9.02 -1.51
CA SER A 128 7.02 8.30 -0.41
C SER A 128 5.53 8.62 -0.28
N GLY A 129 5.09 9.79 -0.77
CA GLY A 129 3.74 10.30 -0.57
C GLY A 129 3.51 10.94 0.80
N GLN A 130 4.50 10.94 1.69
CA GLN A 130 4.34 11.38 3.07
C GLN A 130 3.95 12.86 3.13
N SER A 131 2.90 13.18 3.91
CA SER A 131 2.51 14.57 4.17
C SER A 131 3.32 15.19 5.30
N ASP A 132 3.50 16.51 5.21
CA ASP A 132 3.98 17.36 6.31
C ASP A 132 2.92 17.59 7.42
N ARG A 133 1.67 17.16 7.21
CA ARG A 133 0.55 17.32 8.14
C ARG A 133 -0.19 16.01 8.40
N GLY A 134 -0.36 15.68 9.68
CA GLY A 134 -1.17 14.54 10.13
C GLY A 134 -0.75 13.21 9.51
N ASN A 135 -1.71 12.29 9.38
CA ASN A 135 -1.48 10.95 8.82
C ASN A 135 -1.87 10.85 7.33
N TYR A 136 -2.08 11.98 6.65
CA TYR A 136 -2.44 11.98 5.23
C TYR A 136 -1.25 11.51 4.38
N LYS A 137 -1.55 10.71 3.36
CA LYS A 137 -0.55 10.20 2.42
C LYS A 137 -1.04 10.37 1.00
N LEU A 138 -0.22 11.03 0.18
CA LEU A 138 -0.44 11.15 -1.25
C LEU A 138 -0.12 9.80 -1.90
N LYS A 139 -1.06 9.28 -2.70
CA LYS A 139 -0.79 8.06 -3.46
C LYS A 139 0.24 8.35 -4.56
N VAL A 140 1.23 7.46 -4.68
CA VAL A 140 2.33 7.55 -5.64
C VAL A 140 2.41 6.26 -6.46
N TRP A 141 2.81 6.38 -7.71
CA TRP A 141 2.99 5.27 -8.65
C TRP A 141 4.48 5.07 -8.93
N GLU A 142 4.88 3.83 -9.19
CA GLU A 142 6.23 3.57 -9.69
C GLU A 142 6.30 3.95 -11.17
N VAL A 143 7.37 4.62 -11.57
CA VAL A 143 7.62 5.02 -12.97
C VAL A 143 8.91 4.39 -13.46
N GLN A 144 8.87 3.79 -14.65
CA GLN A 144 10.01 3.20 -15.33
C GLN A 144 10.18 3.80 -16.73
N LEU A 145 11.43 4.05 -17.09
CA LEU A 145 11.83 4.38 -18.46
C LEU A 145 12.31 3.11 -19.15
N ARG A 146 11.66 2.73 -20.25
CA ARG A 146 11.98 1.53 -21.01
C ARG A 146 12.46 1.91 -22.41
N ASP A 147 13.46 1.20 -22.92
CA ASP A 147 13.85 1.38 -24.31
C ASP A 147 12.74 0.81 -25.22
N PRO A 148 12.35 1.51 -26.29
CA PRO A 148 11.36 0.99 -27.21
C PRO A 148 11.86 -0.31 -27.86
N PRO A 149 10.98 -1.24 -28.23
CA PRO A 149 11.40 -2.46 -28.92
C PRO A 149 12.18 -2.10 -30.19
N ALA A 150 13.36 -2.69 -30.36
CA ALA A 150 14.29 -2.34 -31.41
C ALA A 150 13.60 -2.38 -32.79
N SER A 151 13.49 -1.22 -33.44
CA SER A 151 13.18 -1.15 -34.86
C SER A 151 14.29 -1.86 -35.63
N THR A 152 13.92 -2.67 -36.62
CA THR A 152 14.83 -3.49 -37.45
C THR A 152 15.89 -2.73 -38.26
N ASP A 153 16.04 -1.42 -38.06
CA ASP A 153 17.02 -0.59 -38.74
C ASP A 153 18.08 -0.13 -37.74
N GLY A 154 19.31 -0.63 -37.92
CA GLY A 154 20.46 -0.45 -37.04
C GLY A 154 21.01 0.97 -36.98
N ALA A 155 20.26 1.89 -36.39
CA ALA A 155 20.74 3.21 -35.98
C ALA A 155 20.90 3.24 -34.46
N SER A 156 22.13 3.12 -33.98
CA SER A 156 22.53 3.31 -32.59
C SER A 156 22.54 4.80 -32.23
N GLY A 157 21.35 5.41 -32.19
CA GLY A 157 21.10 6.71 -31.55
C GLY A 157 20.46 6.49 -30.19
N ASP A 158 20.62 7.46 -29.29
CA ASP A 158 19.92 7.50 -28.00
C ASP A 158 18.40 7.57 -28.27
N THR A 159 17.75 6.40 -28.33
CA THR A 159 16.33 6.32 -28.67
C THR A 159 15.50 6.86 -27.52
N ASP A 160 14.58 7.78 -27.82
CA ASP A 160 13.66 8.34 -26.84
C ASP A 160 12.92 7.23 -26.10
N LYS A 161 13.04 7.22 -24.77
CA LYS A 161 12.54 6.14 -23.93
C LYS A 161 11.03 6.23 -23.76
N GLU A 162 10.39 5.09 -23.56
CA GLU A 162 8.98 5.02 -23.21
C GLU A 162 8.80 5.23 -21.70
N VAL A 163 7.78 6.00 -21.33
CA VAL A 163 7.39 6.22 -19.93
C VAL A 163 6.26 5.26 -19.59
N TRP A 164 6.50 4.46 -18.56
CA TRP A 164 5.57 3.47 -18.05
C TRP A 164 5.34 3.70 -16.55
N PHE A 165 4.11 3.52 -16.07
CA PHE A 165 3.84 3.51 -14.63
C PHE A 165 3.00 2.32 -14.20
N ILE A 166 3.07 1.97 -12.91
CA ILE A 166 2.23 0.95 -12.28
C ILE A 166 1.81 1.42 -10.88
N PRO A 167 0.59 1.09 -10.40
CA PRO A 167 0.22 1.35 -9.01
C PRO A 167 1.25 0.76 -8.06
N LYS A 168 1.77 1.59 -7.16
CA LYS A 168 2.66 1.14 -6.10
C LYS A 168 1.78 0.57 -4.98
N ALA A 169 1.75 -0.75 -4.86
CA ALA A 169 0.93 -1.43 -3.86
C ALA A 169 1.41 -1.11 -2.43
N MET A 170 2.64 -1.54 -2.09
CA MET A 170 3.28 -1.32 -0.80
C MET A 170 4.79 -1.21 -1.02
N ARG A 171 5.47 -0.33 -0.27
CA ARG A 171 6.94 -0.27 -0.20
C ARG A 171 7.31 0.22 1.18
N GLU A 172 7.70 -0.71 2.03
CA GLU A 172 8.18 -0.45 3.37
C GLU A 172 9.53 -1.15 3.51
N PHE A 173 10.49 -0.45 4.10
CA PHE A 173 11.77 -1.03 4.48
C PHE A 173 11.89 -0.79 5.98
N SER A 174 12.30 -1.81 6.72
CA SER A 174 12.66 -1.60 8.13
C SER A 174 13.69 -0.46 8.20
N THR A 175 13.37 0.61 8.93
CA THR A 175 14.31 1.70 9.21
C THR A 175 15.44 1.23 10.13
N GLU A 176 15.19 0.13 10.86
CA GLU A 176 16.17 -0.55 11.68
C GLU A 176 16.86 -1.64 10.86
N LYS A 177 18.15 -1.42 10.59
CA LYS A 177 18.98 -2.24 9.70
C LYS A 177 19.11 -3.71 10.14
N ASP A 178 18.78 -4.01 11.40
CA ASP A 178 18.99 -5.32 12.03
C ASP A 178 17.73 -5.87 12.73
N ALA A 179 16.57 -5.21 12.60
CA ALA A 179 15.32 -5.73 13.16
C ALA A 179 14.83 -6.93 12.34
N PRO A 180 14.45 -8.07 12.99
CA PRO A 180 13.90 -9.19 12.26
C PRO A 180 12.55 -8.79 11.64
N PRO A 181 12.23 -9.31 10.44
CA PRO A 181 10.94 -9.07 9.81
C PRO A 181 9.83 -9.68 10.67
N LEU A 182 8.73 -8.95 10.80
CA LEU A 182 7.57 -9.38 11.58
C LEU A 182 6.86 -10.59 10.95
N TYR A 183 6.84 -10.67 9.61
CA TYR A 183 6.16 -11.72 8.86
C TYR A 183 7.08 -12.44 7.89
N TYR A 184 6.79 -13.72 7.66
CA TYR A 184 7.32 -14.51 6.57
C TYR A 184 6.39 -14.39 5.35
N LEU A 185 6.98 -14.28 4.16
CA LEU A 185 6.24 -14.29 2.91
C LEU A 185 5.87 -15.73 2.53
N VAL A 186 4.58 -16.05 2.53
CA VAL A 186 4.08 -17.38 2.16
C VAL A 186 3.87 -17.46 0.65
N GLU A 187 4.78 -18.17 -0.03
CA GLU A 187 4.78 -18.25 -1.49
C GLU A 187 4.09 -19.51 -2.03
N SER A 188 4.14 -20.62 -1.28
CA SER A 188 3.64 -21.93 -1.72
C SER A 188 2.75 -22.59 -0.70
N ASN A 189 1.81 -23.42 -1.18
CA ASN A 189 1.02 -24.33 -0.36
C ASN A 189 1.88 -25.34 0.41
N ILE A 190 3.10 -25.60 -0.06
CA ILE A 190 4.07 -26.47 0.62
C ILE A 190 4.83 -25.62 1.65
N CYS A 191 4.54 -25.85 2.93
CA CYS A 191 5.28 -25.21 4.01
C CYS A 191 6.70 -25.80 4.12
N PRO A 192 7.75 -24.97 4.12
CA PRO A 192 9.11 -25.39 4.45
C PRO A 192 9.21 -26.06 5.83
N ASP A 193 10.24 -26.90 6.03
CA ASP A 193 10.52 -27.53 7.32
C ASP A 193 11.17 -26.58 8.34
N LYS A 194 11.69 -25.44 7.88
CA LYS A 194 12.40 -24.43 8.70
C LYS A 194 12.11 -23.02 8.21
N ARG A 195 12.25 -22.04 9.10
CA ARG A 195 12.02 -20.61 8.82
C ARG A 195 12.89 -20.06 7.69
N GLU A 196 14.10 -20.57 7.50
CA GLU A 196 15.02 -20.12 6.44
C GLU A 196 14.52 -20.49 5.04
N GLY A 197 13.53 -21.37 4.94
CA GLY A 197 12.85 -21.67 3.67
C GLY A 197 11.80 -20.62 3.29
N PHE A 198 11.48 -19.68 4.18
CA PHE A 198 10.63 -18.55 3.86
C PHE A 198 11.47 -17.34 3.47
N ARG A 199 10.94 -16.57 2.52
CA ARG A 199 11.44 -15.24 2.21
C ARG A 199 10.86 -14.23 3.17
N ILE A 200 11.58 -13.12 3.29
CA ILE A 200 11.22 -12.00 4.16
C ILE A 200 11.20 -10.67 3.41
N GLU A 201 11.75 -10.65 2.20
CA GLU A 201 11.80 -9.49 1.33
C GLU A 201 11.75 -9.90 -0.15
N LEU A 202 11.26 -8.97 -0.96
CA LEU A 202 11.31 -9.00 -2.42
C LEU A 202 12.26 -7.90 -2.90
N GLN A 203 13.05 -8.17 -3.93
CA GLN A 203 13.92 -7.15 -4.52
C GLN A 203 13.09 -6.19 -5.39
N ASP A 204 13.53 -4.93 -5.49
CA ASP A 204 12.87 -3.94 -6.34
C ASP A 204 12.83 -4.44 -7.80
N GLY A 205 11.63 -4.46 -8.39
CA GLY A 205 11.39 -4.95 -9.75
C GLY A 205 11.43 -6.48 -9.92
N GLU A 206 11.57 -7.24 -8.82
CA GLU A 206 11.52 -8.70 -8.87
C GLU A 206 10.12 -9.19 -9.26
N THR A 207 10.09 -10.16 -10.18
CA THR A 207 8.85 -10.88 -10.48
C THR A 207 8.51 -11.84 -9.35
N PHE A 208 7.33 -11.67 -8.78
CA PHE A 208 6.82 -12.53 -7.71
C PHE A 208 5.64 -13.37 -8.22
N ASP A 209 5.68 -14.67 -7.95
CA ASP A 209 4.59 -15.61 -8.24
C ASP A 209 4.35 -16.45 -6.99
N SER A 210 3.09 -16.75 -6.69
CA SER A 210 2.71 -17.46 -5.48
C SER A 210 1.46 -18.30 -5.71
N ASP A 211 1.43 -19.47 -5.07
CA ASP A 211 0.25 -20.34 -5.01
C ASP A 211 -0.98 -19.64 -4.36
N PHE A 212 -0.76 -18.50 -3.69
CA PHE A 212 -1.80 -17.69 -3.05
C PHE A 212 -2.26 -16.50 -3.89
N ILE A 213 -1.69 -16.26 -5.07
CA ILE A 213 -2.30 -15.33 -6.03
C ILE A 213 -3.67 -15.87 -6.43
N ASP A 214 -4.68 -15.01 -6.38
CA ASP A 214 -6.10 -15.34 -6.56
C ASP A 214 -6.71 -16.28 -5.50
N ALA A 215 -5.98 -16.58 -4.41
CA ALA A 215 -6.56 -17.32 -3.29
C ALA A 215 -7.55 -16.46 -2.51
N SER A 216 -8.65 -17.08 -2.08
CA SER A 216 -9.60 -16.48 -1.16
C SER A 216 -9.01 -16.35 0.24
N LYS A 217 -9.57 -15.41 1.02
CA LYS A 217 -9.25 -15.22 2.44
C LYS A 217 -9.37 -16.54 3.21
N GLU A 218 -10.44 -17.30 2.95
CA GLU A 218 -10.71 -18.58 3.61
C GLU A 218 -9.65 -19.62 3.27
N GLN A 219 -9.11 -19.63 2.05
CA GLN A 219 -7.99 -20.51 1.68
C GLN A 219 -6.72 -20.16 2.46
N CYS A 220 -6.39 -18.88 2.59
CA CYS A 220 -5.25 -18.42 3.39
C CYS A 220 -5.41 -18.81 4.87
N GLN A 221 -6.59 -18.55 5.44
CA GLN A 221 -6.94 -18.92 6.82
C GLN A 221 -6.84 -20.42 7.07
N ASN A 222 -7.41 -21.24 6.17
CA ASN A 222 -7.37 -22.70 6.31
C ASN A 222 -5.95 -23.25 6.20
N TRP A 223 -5.13 -22.71 5.30
CA TRP A 223 -3.72 -23.09 5.20
C TRP A 223 -2.98 -22.79 6.50
N ALA A 224 -3.18 -21.60 7.08
CA ALA A 224 -2.55 -21.21 8.34
C ALA A 224 -2.94 -22.15 9.50
N LEU A 225 -4.23 -22.44 9.69
CA LEU A 225 -4.71 -23.37 10.71
C LEU A 225 -4.14 -24.78 10.53
N ASP A 226 -4.10 -25.27 9.29
CA ASP A 226 -3.49 -26.56 8.97
C ASP A 226 -2.01 -26.59 9.41
N LYS A 227 -1.24 -25.56 9.09
CA LYS A 227 0.19 -25.53 9.44
C LYS A 227 0.45 -25.39 10.93
N TRP A 228 -0.30 -24.53 11.62
CA TRP A 228 -0.14 -24.34 13.06
C TRP A 228 -0.57 -25.56 13.88
N TYR A 229 -1.74 -26.15 13.58
CA TYR A 229 -2.35 -27.15 14.45
C TYR A 229 -2.22 -28.59 13.94
N GLN A 230 -2.30 -28.82 12.62
CA GLN A 230 -2.20 -30.18 12.05
C GLN A 230 -0.73 -30.55 11.80
N ALA A 231 -0.01 -29.72 11.05
CA ALA A 231 1.40 -29.95 10.75
C ALA A 231 2.33 -29.58 11.93
N LYS A 232 1.80 -28.87 12.94
CA LYS A 232 2.51 -28.49 14.16
C LYS A 232 3.83 -27.75 13.89
N VAL A 233 3.80 -26.85 12.91
CA VAL A 233 4.94 -25.98 12.61
C VAL A 233 5.17 -25.04 13.80
N LYS A 234 6.35 -25.12 14.42
CA LYS A 234 6.66 -24.38 15.67
C LYS A 234 7.45 -23.09 15.48
N PHE A 235 7.92 -22.83 14.27
CA PHE A 235 8.77 -21.67 13.97
C PHE A 235 7.98 -20.49 13.35
N ILE A 236 6.66 -20.66 13.17
CA ILE A 236 5.73 -19.60 12.78
C ILE A 236 4.84 -19.35 13.99
N GLU A 237 4.77 -18.10 14.44
CA GLU A 237 3.86 -17.71 15.51
C GLU A 237 2.41 -17.93 15.07
N PRO A 238 1.58 -18.66 15.84
CA PRO A 238 0.21 -18.93 15.46
C PRO A 238 -0.70 -17.72 15.69
N ASN A 239 -1.94 -17.83 15.21
CA ASN A 239 -3.08 -16.95 15.47
C ASN A 239 -3.16 -15.65 14.66
N VAL A 240 -2.11 -15.19 13.98
CA VAL A 240 -2.20 -14.00 13.11
C VAL A 240 -1.64 -14.31 11.73
N ILE A 241 -2.38 -13.89 10.70
CA ILE A 241 -1.85 -13.77 9.33
C ILE A 241 -2.13 -12.37 8.79
N ALA A 242 -1.22 -11.89 7.94
CA ALA A 242 -1.43 -10.72 7.11
C ALA A 242 -1.73 -11.17 5.68
N ILE A 243 -2.79 -10.64 5.07
CA ILE A 243 -3.17 -10.94 3.70
C ILE A 243 -3.08 -9.65 2.88
N ALA A 244 -2.23 -9.70 1.85
CA ALA A 244 -2.21 -8.71 0.79
C ALA A 244 -3.20 -9.13 -0.30
N ASP A 245 -4.24 -8.32 -0.52
CA ASP A 245 -5.28 -8.58 -1.52
C ASP A 245 -5.37 -7.48 -2.58
N GLU A 246 -6.39 -7.54 -3.45
CA GLU A 246 -6.61 -6.50 -4.48
C GLU A 246 -6.75 -5.10 -3.86
N ARG A 247 -7.32 -4.98 -2.66
CA ARG A 247 -7.45 -3.69 -1.98
C ARG A 247 -6.08 -3.18 -1.52
N SER A 248 -5.22 -4.07 -1.01
CA SER A 248 -3.83 -3.71 -0.65
C SER A 248 -3.08 -3.04 -1.80
N ALA A 249 -3.30 -3.49 -3.05
CA ALA A 249 -2.69 -2.86 -4.21
C ALA A 249 -3.24 -1.46 -4.53
N ARG A 250 -4.45 -1.14 -4.06
CA ARG A 250 -5.13 0.14 -4.31
C ARG A 250 -4.81 1.20 -3.27
N ASP A 251 -4.79 0.84 -1.99
CA ASP A 251 -4.70 1.79 -0.88
C ASP A 251 -3.53 1.52 0.09
N GLY A 252 -2.73 0.48 -0.16
CA GLY A 252 -1.57 0.14 0.66
C GLY A 252 -1.94 -0.38 2.06
N THR A 253 -3.16 -0.87 2.27
CA THR A 253 -3.57 -1.47 3.54
C THR A 253 -3.36 -2.99 3.54
N LEU A 254 -3.31 -3.61 4.72
CA LEU A 254 -3.28 -5.07 4.86
C LEU A 254 -4.55 -5.57 5.54
N LEU A 255 -5.02 -6.75 5.16
CA LEU A 255 -6.01 -7.47 5.93
C LEU A 255 -5.31 -8.30 7.01
N MET A 256 -5.39 -7.87 8.25
CA MET A 256 -4.93 -8.63 9.40
C MET A 256 -6.05 -9.55 9.85
N SER A 257 -5.79 -10.85 9.84
CA SER A 257 -6.75 -11.87 10.25
C SER A 257 -6.23 -12.53 11.53
N PHE A 258 -6.93 -12.32 12.64
CA PHE A 258 -6.63 -12.87 13.96
C PHE A 258 -7.55 -14.06 14.26
N TYR A 259 -6.97 -15.22 14.53
CA TYR A 259 -7.69 -16.42 14.96
C TYR A 259 -7.70 -16.50 16.48
N TYR A 260 -8.90 -16.49 17.06
CA TYR A 260 -9.08 -16.79 18.48
C TYR A 260 -9.39 -18.29 18.63
N PRO A 261 -8.47 -19.07 19.24
CA PRO A 261 -8.63 -20.52 19.33
C PRO A 261 -9.78 -20.93 20.26
N GLU A 262 -10.09 -22.22 20.25
CA GLU A 262 -11.02 -22.79 21.24
C GLU A 262 -10.42 -22.65 22.65
N VAL A 263 -11.21 -22.05 23.56
CA VAL A 263 -10.81 -21.83 24.95
C VAL A 263 -11.05 -23.13 25.72
N SER A 264 -10.02 -23.61 26.43
CA SER A 264 -10.17 -24.76 27.30
C SER A 264 -11.29 -24.51 28.32
N PRO A 265 -12.11 -25.51 28.71
CA PRO A 265 -13.08 -25.36 29.79
C PRO A 265 -12.48 -24.85 31.10
N ASP A 266 -11.17 -25.07 31.29
CA ASP A 266 -10.43 -24.67 32.48
C ASP A 266 -9.83 -23.24 32.37
N GLU A 267 -9.87 -22.60 31.20
CA GLU A 267 -9.41 -21.22 31.04
C GLU A 267 -10.50 -20.23 31.50
N PRO A 268 -10.12 -19.19 32.26
CA PRO A 268 -11.06 -18.18 32.72
C PRO A 268 -11.67 -17.45 31.53
N THR A 269 -13.00 -17.41 31.48
CA THR A 269 -13.73 -16.59 30.52
C THR A 269 -13.55 -15.13 30.90
N PHE A 270 -12.91 -14.35 30.03
CA PHE A 270 -12.73 -12.92 30.25
C PHE A 270 -14.02 -12.20 29.90
N GLU A 271 -14.84 -11.91 30.90
CA GLU A 271 -16.02 -11.07 30.75
C GLU A 271 -15.67 -9.60 30.97
N PHE A 272 -16.13 -8.75 30.07
CA PHE A 272 -15.93 -7.32 30.10
C PHE A 272 -17.26 -6.62 30.34
N ASP A 273 -17.28 -5.68 31.27
CA ASP A 273 -18.50 -4.95 31.61
C ASP A 273 -19.04 -4.20 30.38
N GLY A 274 -20.34 -4.37 30.09
CA GLY A 274 -21.00 -3.83 28.90
C GLY A 274 -20.83 -4.61 27.59
N TRP A 275 -19.87 -5.53 27.48
CA TRP A 275 -19.61 -6.30 26.25
C TRP A 275 -19.78 -7.81 26.40
N GLY A 276 -19.66 -8.35 27.61
CA GLY A 276 -19.61 -9.80 27.84
C GLY A 276 -18.25 -10.39 27.44
N PRO A 277 -18.18 -11.66 27.00
CA PRO A 277 -16.91 -12.29 26.63
C PRO A 277 -16.33 -11.67 25.35
N LEU A 278 -15.04 -11.32 25.39
CA LEU A 278 -14.30 -10.84 24.21
C LEU A 278 -13.08 -11.74 23.92
N PRO A 279 -12.81 -12.08 22.64
CA PRO A 279 -13.69 -11.90 21.49
C PRO A 279 -15.02 -12.68 21.65
N PRO A 280 -16.12 -12.25 21.01
CA PRO A 280 -17.47 -12.80 21.23
C PRO A 280 -17.63 -14.31 20.97
N ARG A 281 -16.78 -14.88 20.13
CA ARG A 281 -16.78 -16.30 19.75
C ARG A 281 -15.37 -16.86 19.75
N ALA A 282 -15.19 -18.00 20.39
CA ALA A 282 -14.01 -18.86 20.26
C ALA A 282 -14.02 -19.63 18.93
N ASN A 283 -12.87 -20.17 18.54
CA ASN A 283 -12.67 -20.89 17.28
C ASN A 283 -13.14 -20.08 16.06
N ALA A 284 -12.75 -18.81 16.01
CA ALA A 284 -13.22 -17.87 15.00
C ALA A 284 -12.11 -16.91 14.55
N TRP A 285 -12.23 -16.48 13.30
CA TRP A 285 -11.39 -15.42 12.72
C TRP A 285 -12.03 -14.04 12.89
N TYR A 286 -11.19 -13.06 13.18
CA TYR A 286 -11.52 -11.64 13.30
C TYR A 286 -10.61 -10.85 12.37
N ASP A 287 -11.21 -10.11 11.45
CA ASP A 287 -10.51 -9.44 10.38
C ASP A 287 -10.46 -7.93 10.60
N PHE A 288 -9.29 -7.34 10.45
CA PHE A 288 -9.06 -5.89 10.57
C PHE A 288 -8.28 -5.41 9.34
N ARG A 289 -8.83 -4.43 8.63
CA ARG A 289 -8.08 -3.74 7.57
C ARG A 289 -7.27 -2.63 8.23
N ILE A 290 -5.95 -2.62 8.08
CA ILE A 290 -5.09 -1.63 8.74
C ILE A 290 -4.10 -1.00 7.77
N ASP A 291 -3.55 0.15 8.12
CA ASP A 291 -2.31 0.64 7.51
C ASP A 291 -1.19 -0.39 7.76
N HIS A 292 -0.51 -0.84 6.71
CA HIS A 292 0.54 -1.87 6.79
C HIS A 292 1.66 -1.52 7.77
N ARG A 293 1.94 -0.23 7.99
CA ARG A 293 2.98 0.24 8.92
C ARG A 293 2.63 -0.04 10.37
N ALA A 294 1.34 -0.20 10.67
CA ALA A 294 0.88 -0.48 12.02
C ALA A 294 0.78 -1.99 12.32
N ALA A 295 1.28 -2.85 11.42
CA ALA A 295 1.16 -4.29 11.60
C ALA A 295 1.93 -4.82 12.82
N ASP A 296 3.06 -4.19 13.18
CA ASP A 296 3.82 -4.52 14.40
C ASP A 296 3.05 -4.16 15.66
N GLU A 297 2.52 -2.94 15.72
CA GLU A 297 1.67 -2.49 16.82
C GLU A 297 0.38 -3.33 16.95
N PHE A 298 -0.22 -3.74 15.82
CA PHE A 298 -1.36 -4.64 15.80
C PHE A 298 -1.00 -6.01 16.38
N HIS A 299 0.12 -6.57 15.95
CA HIS A 299 0.63 -7.84 16.44
C HIS A 299 0.95 -7.78 17.93
N GLY A 300 1.69 -6.75 18.37
CA GLY A 300 1.97 -6.44 19.76
C GLY A 300 0.71 -6.38 20.62
N SER A 301 -0.31 -5.66 20.14
CA SER A 301 -1.57 -5.45 20.86
C SER A 301 -2.36 -6.74 21.08
N LEU A 302 -2.48 -7.60 20.07
CA LEU A 302 -3.31 -8.81 20.19
C LEU A 302 -2.56 -10.03 20.74
N MET A 303 -1.24 -10.12 20.56
CA MET A 303 -0.45 -11.28 20.95
C MET A 303 0.26 -11.09 22.30
N TRP A 304 0.64 -9.85 22.65
CA TRP A 304 1.54 -9.59 23.78
C TRP A 304 0.97 -8.66 24.86
N ALA A 305 0.06 -7.74 24.51
CA ALA A 305 -0.59 -6.89 25.49
C ALA A 305 -1.58 -7.67 26.37
N SER A 306 -1.97 -7.09 27.51
CA SER A 306 -2.99 -7.69 28.36
C SER A 306 -4.33 -7.73 27.61
N ARG A 307 -5.03 -8.88 27.71
CA ARG A 307 -6.38 -9.03 27.16
C ARG A 307 -7.34 -7.96 27.71
N GLU A 308 -7.13 -7.56 28.96
CA GLU A 308 -7.90 -6.51 29.65
C GLU A 308 -7.83 -5.15 28.94
N SER A 309 -6.69 -4.80 28.36
CA SER A 309 -6.50 -3.53 27.65
C SER A 309 -6.85 -3.63 26.16
N ALA A 310 -6.41 -4.69 25.48
CA ALA A 310 -6.56 -4.79 24.03
C ALA A 310 -7.98 -5.18 23.60
N TYR A 311 -8.60 -6.17 24.25
CA TYR A 311 -9.83 -6.77 23.72
C TYR A 311 -11.04 -5.82 23.70
N PRO A 312 -11.26 -4.92 24.68
CA PRO A 312 -12.33 -3.93 24.61
C PRO A 312 -12.24 -3.04 23.36
N ILE A 313 -11.02 -2.71 22.93
CA ILE A 313 -10.77 -1.82 21.79
C ILE A 313 -10.96 -2.56 20.47
N TYR A 314 -10.34 -3.74 20.32
CA TYR A 314 -10.39 -4.50 19.06
C TYR A 314 -11.71 -5.25 18.85
N PHE A 315 -12.36 -5.74 19.91
CA PHE A 315 -13.54 -6.60 19.78
C PHE A 315 -14.80 -6.01 20.41
N GLY A 316 -14.66 -5.12 21.40
CA GLY A 316 -15.81 -4.49 22.05
C GLY A 316 -16.32 -3.25 21.33
N CYS A 317 -15.42 -2.41 20.80
CA CYS A 317 -15.79 -1.17 20.11
C CYS A 317 -14.91 -0.83 18.88
N PRO A 318 -14.66 -1.78 17.96
CA PRO A 318 -13.78 -1.54 16.82
C PRO A 318 -14.25 -0.38 15.92
N GLU A 319 -15.56 -0.13 15.89
CA GLU A 319 -16.18 0.94 15.11
C GLU A 319 -15.66 2.34 15.50
N LYS A 320 -15.18 2.54 16.74
CA LYS A 320 -14.62 3.83 17.20
C LYS A 320 -13.25 4.16 16.59
N PHE A 321 -12.56 3.11 16.13
CA PHE A 321 -11.21 3.17 15.57
C PHE A 321 -11.21 2.87 14.08
N THR A 322 -12.36 2.52 13.51
CA THR A 322 -12.51 2.26 12.08
C THR A 322 -13.04 3.50 11.38
N ASP A 323 -12.36 3.93 10.32
CA ASP A 323 -12.81 5.04 9.49
C ASP A 323 -13.98 4.67 8.57
N GLU A 324 -14.52 5.65 7.84
CA GLU A 324 -15.63 5.46 6.90
C GLU A 324 -15.31 4.52 5.73
N THR A 325 -14.03 4.24 5.48
CA THR A 325 -13.56 3.32 4.44
C THR A 325 -13.33 1.90 4.98
N GLY A 326 -13.56 1.68 6.28
CA GLY A 326 -13.37 0.40 6.94
C GLY A 326 -11.92 0.12 7.34
N ILE A 327 -11.05 1.15 7.43
CA ILE A 327 -9.66 1.01 7.90
C ILE A 327 -9.61 1.28 9.40
N PHE A 328 -9.09 0.32 10.16
CA PHE A 328 -8.89 0.39 11.60
C PHE A 328 -7.56 1.10 11.93
N ASP A 329 -7.64 2.21 12.65
CA ASP A 329 -6.50 3.01 13.12
C ASP A 329 -5.88 2.38 14.37
N VAL A 330 -4.91 1.51 14.12
CA VAL A 330 -4.14 0.81 15.16
C VAL A 330 -3.34 1.78 16.04
N PHE A 331 -2.78 2.86 15.49
CA PHE A 331 -2.01 3.81 16.30
C PHE A 331 -2.90 4.53 17.30
N LYS A 332 -4.11 4.92 16.88
CA LYS A 332 -5.13 5.49 17.77
C LYS A 332 -5.57 4.46 18.82
N ALA A 333 -5.76 3.20 18.43
CA ALA A 333 -6.08 2.11 19.35
C ALA A 333 -5.00 1.93 20.44
N VAL A 334 -3.72 1.92 20.06
CA VAL A 334 -2.59 1.78 20.99
C VAL A 334 -2.48 2.97 21.96
N LYS A 335 -2.67 4.20 21.48
CA LYS A 335 -2.72 5.39 22.36
C LYS A 335 -3.83 5.28 23.39
N CYS A 336 -5.02 4.84 22.97
CA CYS A 336 -6.15 4.60 23.87
C CYS A 336 -5.82 3.50 24.90
N MET A 337 -5.20 2.39 24.47
CA MET A 337 -4.74 1.32 25.37
C MET A 337 -3.75 1.81 26.44
N ASN A 338 -2.89 2.77 26.07
CA ASN A 338 -1.88 3.36 26.96
C ASN A 338 -2.43 4.50 27.84
N GLY A 339 -3.71 4.88 27.67
CA GLY A 339 -4.32 5.98 28.41
C GLY A 339 -3.86 7.37 27.96
N GLU A 340 -3.35 7.47 26.73
CA GLU A 340 -2.82 8.71 26.14
C GLU A 340 -3.87 9.52 25.36
N ASP A 341 -5.15 9.18 25.48
CA ASP A 341 -6.25 9.92 24.86
C ASP A 341 -6.38 11.32 25.51
N SER A 342 -5.74 12.31 24.91
CA SER A 342 -6.18 13.70 25.04
C SER A 342 -7.34 13.94 24.07
N GLU A 343 -8.53 14.26 24.59
CA GLU A 343 -9.68 14.80 23.86
C GLU A 343 -9.40 16.19 23.22
N ALA A 344 -8.27 16.34 22.54
CA ALA A 344 -7.85 17.57 21.91
C ALA A 344 -7.31 17.22 20.52
N ASP A 345 -8.21 17.06 19.55
CA ASP A 345 -8.02 17.36 18.13
C ASP A 345 -9.32 16.98 17.39
N GLU A 346 -10.35 17.81 17.60
CA GLU A 346 -11.48 17.99 16.66
C GLU A 346 -11.24 19.25 15.81
#